data_AF-A6G4L4-F1
#
_entry.id   AF-A6G4L4-F1
#
_cell.length_a   1.000
_cell.length_b   1.000
_cell.length_c   1.000
_cell.angle_alpha   90.00
_cell.angle_beta   90.00
_cell.angle_gamma   90.00
#
_symmetry.space_group_name_H-M   'P 1'
#
loop_
_entity.id
_entity.type
_entity.pdbx_description
1 polymer ?
#
loop_
_entity_poly.entity_id
_entity_poly.type
_entity_poly.pdbx_seq_one_letter_code
_entity_poly.pdbx_strand_id
1 'polypeptide(L)'
;MMFALSAVVFGLACAEPGSIEVDPVSDTDNPFEVGASYAGCQDGTDCESDWCLRPADEPGFCTEPCSLGDASSCEKPAHGGAPAVCVAVSGDAACALDCSAAECPSGMRCEAVDVGGEPRSLCF
;
A
#
# COMPACT_ATOMS: atom_id res chain seq x y z
N MET A 1 -20.85 66.84 -25.46
CA MET A 1 -21.95 65.88 -25.76
C MET A 1 -21.35 64.71 -26.50
N MET A 2 -21.93 63.52 -26.26
CA MET A 2 -21.63 62.21 -26.85
C MET A 2 -20.57 61.37 -26.15
N PHE A 3 -21.11 60.48 -25.30
CA PHE A 3 -20.52 59.25 -24.81
C PHE A 3 -20.24 58.32 -26.00
N ALA A 4 -19.07 57.67 -26.01
CA ALA A 4 -18.84 56.48 -26.82
C ALA A 4 -18.19 55.41 -25.94
N LEU A 5 -18.99 54.39 -25.64
CA LEU A 5 -18.57 53.12 -25.07
C LEU A 5 -17.42 52.53 -25.89
N SER A 6 -16.37 52.06 -25.22
CA SER A 6 -15.48 51.04 -25.79
C SER A 6 -15.39 49.92 -24.77
N ALA A 7 -16.00 48.79 -25.15
CA ALA A 7 -16.08 47.58 -24.37
C ALA A 7 -14.67 47.02 -24.14
N VAL A 8 -14.35 46.78 -22.88
CA VAL A 8 -13.17 46.05 -22.46
C VAL A 8 -13.46 44.56 -22.64
N VAL A 9 -12.94 43.96 -23.70
CA VAL A 9 -12.90 42.49 -23.85
C VAL A 9 -11.60 42.02 -23.21
N PHE A 10 -11.63 41.78 -21.89
CA PHE A 10 -10.61 40.96 -21.24
C PHE A 10 -10.88 39.51 -21.67
N GLY A 11 -10.15 39.06 -22.68
CA GLY A 11 -9.99 37.64 -22.95
C GLY A 11 -9.29 37.00 -21.75
N LEU A 12 -10.09 36.42 -20.86
CA LEU A 12 -9.65 35.36 -19.96
C LEU A 12 -9.21 34.21 -20.86
N ALA A 13 -7.93 34.20 -21.24
CA ALA A 13 -7.26 32.97 -21.59
C ALA A 13 -7.27 32.12 -20.34
N CYS A 14 -8.31 31.29 -20.20
CA CYS A 14 -8.29 30.13 -19.34
C CYS A 14 -7.06 29.32 -19.78
N ALA A 15 -5.96 29.46 -19.06
CA ALA A 15 -4.95 28.42 -19.03
C ALA A 15 -5.68 27.20 -18.47
N GLU A 16 -6.07 26.33 -19.39
CA GLU A 16 -6.63 25.03 -19.08
C GLU A 16 -5.69 24.39 -18.06
N PRO A 17 -6.16 24.08 -16.83
CA PRO A 17 -5.42 23.16 -16.01
C PRO A 17 -5.43 21.86 -16.81
N GLY A 18 -4.31 21.60 -17.49
CA GLY A 18 -4.06 20.32 -18.12
C GLY A 18 -4.42 19.27 -17.09
N SER A 19 -5.42 18.48 -17.42
CA SER A 19 -5.79 17.30 -16.68
C SER A 19 -4.49 16.54 -16.49
N ILE A 20 -3.98 16.54 -15.27
CA ILE A 20 -3.04 15.51 -14.88
C ILE A 20 -3.89 14.26 -15.01
N GLU A 21 -3.73 13.56 -16.13
CA GLU A 21 -4.01 12.14 -16.20
C GLU A 21 -3.12 11.55 -15.13
N VAL A 22 -3.67 11.48 -13.91
CA VAL A 22 -3.19 10.56 -12.91
C VAL A 22 -3.48 9.23 -13.57
N ASP A 23 -2.49 8.74 -14.32
CA ASP A 23 -2.40 7.35 -14.70
C ASP A 23 -2.69 6.61 -13.39
N PRO A 24 -3.86 5.95 -13.25
CA PRO A 24 -4.08 5.14 -12.06
C PRO A 24 -2.91 4.17 -12.12
N VAL A 25 -2.01 4.27 -11.13
CA VAL A 25 -0.89 3.33 -10.98
C VAL A 25 -1.41 1.98 -11.38
N SER A 26 -0.99 1.50 -12.55
CA SER A 26 -1.67 0.39 -13.18
C SER A 26 -1.55 -0.75 -12.20
N ASP A 27 -2.67 -1.20 -11.61
CA ASP A 27 -2.86 -2.40 -10.78
C ASP A 27 -2.41 -3.70 -11.49
N THR A 28 -1.67 -3.56 -12.59
CA THR A 28 -1.24 -4.57 -13.54
C THR A 28 0.13 -5.17 -13.18
N ASP A 29 0.90 -4.53 -12.27
CA ASP A 29 2.19 -5.08 -11.82
C ASP A 29 2.11 -5.78 -10.45
N ASN A 30 0.98 -5.65 -9.73
CA ASN A 30 0.77 -6.37 -8.48
C ASN A 30 0.20 -7.77 -8.78
N PRO A 31 0.90 -8.87 -8.47
CA PRO A 31 0.40 -10.22 -8.74
C PRO A 31 -0.76 -10.64 -7.84
N PHE A 32 -1.13 -9.83 -6.84
CA PHE A 32 -2.19 -10.13 -5.87
C PHE A 32 -3.52 -9.50 -6.29
N GLU A 33 -4.61 -10.27 -6.16
CA GLU A 33 -5.96 -9.75 -6.38
C GLU A 33 -6.29 -8.67 -5.35
N VAL A 34 -7.05 -7.63 -5.74
CA VAL A 34 -7.41 -6.53 -4.83
C VAL A 34 -8.11 -7.09 -3.60
N GLY A 35 -7.59 -6.75 -2.42
CA GLY A 35 -8.08 -7.18 -1.11
C GLY A 35 -7.63 -8.57 -0.65
N ALA A 36 -6.98 -9.35 -1.52
CA ALA A 36 -6.37 -10.62 -1.15
C ALA A 36 -5.11 -10.41 -0.29
N SER A 37 -4.65 -11.46 0.38
CA SER A 37 -3.38 -11.45 1.12
C SER A 37 -2.23 -10.94 0.23
N TYR A 38 -1.44 -10.02 0.77
CA TYR A 38 -0.32 -9.33 0.13
C TYR A 38 -0.70 -8.28 -0.93
N ALA A 39 -1.99 -8.04 -1.19
CA ALA A 39 -2.42 -6.89 -1.97
C ALA A 39 -2.18 -5.58 -1.19
N GLY A 40 -1.92 -4.47 -1.88
CA GLY A 40 -1.75 -3.18 -1.22
C GLY A 40 -3.04 -2.69 -0.56
N CYS A 41 -2.94 -2.03 0.59
CA CYS A 41 -4.08 -1.48 1.33
C CYS A 41 -3.75 -0.14 1.98
N GLN A 42 -4.77 0.71 2.15
CA GLN A 42 -4.67 1.92 2.97
C GLN A 42 -5.18 1.66 4.39
N ASP A 43 -6.21 0.82 4.53
CA ASP A 43 -6.75 0.40 5.81
C ASP A 43 -7.40 -0.99 5.73
N GLY A 44 -7.90 -1.48 6.87
CA GLY A 44 -8.47 -2.83 6.95
C GLY A 44 -9.64 -3.06 5.98
N THR A 45 -10.40 -2.03 5.64
CA THR A 45 -11.59 -2.17 4.77
C THR A 45 -11.24 -2.47 3.32
N ASP A 46 -9.99 -2.29 2.91
CA ASP A 46 -9.50 -2.68 1.59
C ASP A 46 -9.26 -4.21 1.50
N CYS A 47 -9.29 -4.94 2.63
CA CYS A 47 -8.84 -6.32 2.73
C CYS A 47 -10.00 -7.28 3.03
N GLU A 48 -9.96 -8.48 2.43
CA GLU A 48 -10.97 -9.52 2.68
C GLU A 48 -11.02 -9.98 4.16
N SER A 49 -9.86 -9.93 4.83
CA SER A 49 -9.71 -10.27 6.25
C SER A 49 -9.87 -9.08 7.20
N ASP A 50 -10.31 -7.93 6.69
CA ASP A 50 -10.44 -6.65 7.43
C ASP A 50 -9.11 -6.19 8.09
N TRP A 51 -7.97 -6.70 7.60
CA TRP A 51 -6.69 -6.56 8.26
C TRP A 51 -5.59 -6.10 7.30
N CYS A 52 -5.07 -4.90 7.57
CA CYS A 52 -4.06 -4.21 6.76
C CYS A 52 -2.80 -3.96 7.60
N LEU A 53 -1.69 -4.61 7.26
CA LEU A 53 -0.42 -4.41 7.94
C LEU A 53 0.34 -3.26 7.31
N ARG A 54 0.56 -2.20 8.10
CA ARG A 54 1.19 -0.97 7.63
C ARG A 54 2.46 -0.65 8.40
N PRO A 55 3.51 -0.16 7.71
CA PRO A 55 4.62 0.48 8.37
C PRO A 55 4.20 1.93 8.69
N ALA A 56 3.90 2.21 9.96
CA ALA A 56 3.49 3.54 10.40
C ALA A 56 2.28 4.12 9.61
N ASP A 57 2.39 5.35 9.08
CA ASP A 57 1.35 6.09 8.35
C ASP A 57 1.42 5.91 6.81
N GLU A 58 2.16 4.92 6.32
CA GLU A 58 2.24 4.60 4.89
C GLU A 58 1.24 3.50 4.48
N PRO A 59 0.92 3.38 3.17
CA PRO A 59 0.20 2.21 2.65
C PRO A 59 0.93 0.93 3.02
N GLY A 60 0.16 -0.13 3.27
CA GLY A 60 0.68 -1.43 3.64
C GLY A 60 0.12 -2.52 2.74
N PHE A 61 0.01 -3.73 3.28
CA PHE A 61 -0.57 -4.86 2.57
C PHE A 61 -1.62 -5.60 3.40
N CYS A 62 -2.62 -6.13 2.71
CA CYS A 62 -3.63 -6.98 3.29
C CYS A 62 -2.99 -8.25 3.83
N THR A 63 -3.36 -8.62 5.05
CA THR A 63 -2.83 -9.82 5.66
C THR A 63 -3.86 -10.41 6.61
N GLU A 64 -3.46 -11.44 7.34
CA GLU A 64 -4.32 -12.16 8.25
C GLU A 64 -3.78 -12.09 9.68
N PRO A 65 -4.68 -12.11 10.68
CA PRO A 65 -4.27 -12.25 12.06
C PRO A 65 -3.67 -13.64 12.29
N CYS A 66 -2.67 -13.72 13.17
CA CYS A 66 -2.00 -14.97 13.50
C CYS A 66 -1.73 -15.11 15.00
N SER A 67 -1.38 -16.32 15.42
CA SER A 67 -0.91 -16.56 16.79
C SER A 67 0.61 -16.51 16.82
N LEU A 68 1.18 -15.65 17.67
CA LEU A 68 2.63 -15.55 17.82
C LEU A 68 3.23 -16.93 18.12
N GLY A 69 4.27 -17.30 17.35
CA GLY A 69 4.89 -18.62 17.43
C GLY A 69 4.28 -19.67 16.50
N ASP A 70 3.17 -19.37 15.80
CA ASP A 70 2.55 -20.24 14.82
C ASP A 70 2.45 -19.57 13.44
N ALA A 71 3.50 -19.75 12.63
CA ALA A 71 3.53 -19.26 11.25
C ALA A 71 2.74 -20.15 10.28
N SER A 72 2.22 -21.30 10.73
CA SER A 72 1.42 -22.21 9.88
C SER A 72 0.07 -21.60 9.51
N SER A 73 -0.38 -20.63 10.30
CA SER A 73 -1.62 -19.87 10.07
C SER A 73 -1.43 -18.77 9.02
N CYS A 74 -0.19 -18.48 8.61
CA CYS A 74 0.09 -17.47 7.61
C CYS A 74 0.10 -18.09 6.23
N GLU A 75 -0.79 -17.61 5.37
CA GLU A 75 -0.84 -18.05 3.98
C GLU A 75 0.48 -17.70 3.28
N LYS A 76 1.07 -18.65 2.58
CA LYS A 76 2.33 -18.40 1.85
C LYS A 76 2.02 -17.72 0.52
N PRO A 77 2.77 -16.68 0.10
CA PRO A 77 2.55 -16.06 -1.21
C PRO A 77 2.71 -17.11 -2.31
N ALA A 78 1.70 -17.19 -3.19
CA ALA A 78 1.64 -18.18 -4.26
C ALA A 78 2.80 -18.08 -5.27
N HIS A 79 3.38 -16.88 -5.42
CA HIS A 79 4.37 -16.55 -6.44
C HIS A 79 5.83 -16.63 -5.99
N GLY A 80 6.13 -17.36 -4.91
CA GLY A 80 7.47 -17.39 -4.35
C GLY A 80 7.87 -16.04 -3.74
N GLY A 81 9.01 -16.01 -3.04
CA GLY A 81 9.48 -14.84 -2.31
C GLY A 81 9.72 -15.13 -0.82
N ALA A 82 9.85 -14.06 -0.07
CA ALA A 82 10.04 -14.05 1.39
C ALA A 82 9.08 -15.00 2.13
N PRO A 83 9.56 -15.80 3.11
CA PRO A 83 8.70 -16.67 3.90
C PRO A 83 7.72 -15.86 4.75
N ALA A 84 6.48 -16.36 4.85
CA ALA A 84 5.50 -15.80 5.76
C ALA A 84 5.86 -16.13 7.22
N VAL A 85 5.76 -15.13 8.08
CA VAL A 85 6.05 -15.17 9.52
C VAL A 85 4.94 -14.47 10.29
N CYS A 86 4.65 -14.95 11.49
CA CYS A 86 3.75 -14.24 12.40
C CYS A 86 4.56 -13.25 13.25
N VAL A 87 4.24 -11.96 13.17
CA VAL A 87 4.94 -10.88 13.89
C VAL A 87 3.97 -10.01 14.66
N ALA A 88 4.43 -9.44 15.79
CA ALA A 88 3.65 -8.49 16.57
C ALA A 88 3.95 -7.06 16.10
N VAL A 89 3.01 -6.42 15.42
CA VAL A 89 3.11 -5.01 15.01
C VAL A 89 2.14 -4.21 15.87
N SER A 90 2.63 -3.22 16.61
CA SER A 90 1.79 -2.33 17.44
C SER A 90 0.90 -3.02 18.48
N GLY A 91 1.24 -4.24 18.90
CA GLY A 91 0.50 -5.01 19.90
C GLY A 91 -0.42 -6.10 19.32
N ASP A 92 -0.63 -6.11 18.01
CA ASP A 92 -1.43 -7.12 17.32
C ASP A 92 -0.54 -8.05 16.49
N ALA A 93 -0.90 -9.33 16.45
CA ALA A 93 -0.14 -10.35 15.74
C ALA A 93 -0.70 -10.54 14.33
N ALA A 94 0.14 -10.31 13.33
CA ALA A 94 -0.23 -10.34 11.93
C ALA A 94 0.80 -11.12 11.10
N CYS A 95 0.33 -11.73 10.02
CA CYS A 95 1.21 -12.36 9.05
C CYS A 95 1.98 -11.30 8.27
N ALA A 96 3.28 -11.50 8.12
CA ALA A 96 4.15 -10.66 7.32
C ALA A 96 5.13 -11.51 6.53
N LEU A 97 5.76 -10.94 5.51
CA LEU A 97 6.81 -11.64 4.77
C LEU A 97 8.18 -11.19 5.27
N ASP A 98 9.01 -12.13 5.71
CA ASP A 98 10.36 -11.84 6.20
C ASP A 98 11.36 -11.82 5.04
N CYS A 99 11.90 -10.63 4.73
CA CYS A 99 12.88 -10.43 3.67
C CYS A 99 14.32 -10.44 4.17
N SER A 100 14.58 -10.95 5.37
CA SER A 100 15.95 -11.01 5.92
C SER A 100 16.84 -12.01 5.16
N ALA A 101 16.22 -13.06 4.59
CA ALA A 101 16.89 -14.15 3.89
C ALA A 101 16.39 -14.36 2.45
N ALA A 102 15.43 -13.57 1.99
CA ALA A 102 14.80 -13.73 0.68
C ALA A 102 14.26 -12.39 0.14
N GLU A 103 14.09 -12.31 -1.17
CA GLU A 103 13.56 -11.11 -1.83
C GLU A 103 12.04 -11.02 -1.67
N CYS A 104 11.56 -9.78 -1.58
CA CYS A 104 10.12 -9.52 -1.55
C CYS A 104 9.48 -9.83 -2.91
N PRO A 105 8.19 -10.24 -2.93
CA PRO A 105 7.42 -10.34 -4.16
C PRO A 105 7.43 -9.03 -4.95
N SER A 106 7.20 -9.11 -6.26
CA SER A 106 7.08 -7.91 -7.11
C SER A 106 6.06 -6.92 -6.55
N GLY A 107 6.42 -5.64 -6.57
CA GLY A 107 5.59 -4.56 -6.01
C GLY A 107 5.85 -4.25 -4.53
N MET A 108 6.60 -5.09 -3.81
CA MET A 108 6.95 -4.87 -2.41
C MET A 108 8.41 -4.48 -2.21
N ARG A 109 8.67 -3.68 -1.17
CA ARG A 109 10.00 -3.28 -0.70
C ARG A 109 10.33 -3.95 0.63
N CYS A 110 11.59 -4.30 0.82
CA CYS A 110 12.08 -4.81 2.10
C CYS A 110 12.42 -3.63 3.03
N GLU A 111 11.73 -3.52 4.16
CA GLU A 111 11.89 -2.43 5.12
C GLU A 111 12.12 -2.96 6.55
N ALA A 112 12.95 -2.25 7.32
CA ALA A 112 13.20 -2.58 8.71
C ALA A 112 12.16 -1.92 9.63
N VAL A 113 11.39 -2.75 10.32
CA VAL A 113 10.29 -2.33 11.20
C VAL A 113 10.53 -2.85 12.61
N ASP A 114 10.17 -2.04 13.61
CA ASP A 114 10.14 -2.49 14.99
C ASP A 114 8.87 -3.34 15.22
N VAL A 115 9.07 -4.62 15.53
CA VAL A 115 8.00 -5.55 15.87
C VAL A 115 8.18 -6.05 17.28
N GLY A 116 7.53 -5.35 18.22
CA GLY A 116 7.61 -5.69 19.63
C GLY A 116 8.97 -5.41 20.26
N GLY A 117 9.69 -4.39 19.80
CA GLY A 117 11.01 -4.00 20.32
C GLY A 117 12.19 -4.74 19.69
N GLU A 118 11.95 -5.60 18.70
CA GLU A 118 13.00 -6.19 17.87
C GLU A 118 12.87 -5.72 16.42
N PRO A 119 13.94 -5.17 15.82
CA PRO A 119 13.90 -4.81 14.40
C PRO A 119 13.84 -6.08 13.53
N ARG A 120 12.88 -6.14 12.61
CA ARG A 120 12.76 -7.18 11.58
C ARG A 120 12.68 -6.55 10.19
N SER A 121 13.24 -7.24 9.20
CA SER A 121 13.11 -6.86 7.80
C SER A 121 11.88 -7.52 7.20
N LEU A 122 10.85 -6.72 6.91
CA LEU A 122 9.56 -7.18 6.37
C LEU A 122 9.27 -6.56 5.01
N CYS A 123 8.51 -7.28 4.18
CA CYS A 123 8.03 -6.74 2.90
C CYS A 123 6.79 -5.89 3.09
N PHE A 124 6.76 -4.70 2.47
CA PHE A 124 5.59 -3.82 2.34
C PHE A 124 5.40 -3.37 0.91
#